data_AF-A0AAW7P0B1-F1
#
_entry.id   AF-A0AAW7P0B1-F1
#
_cell.length_a   1.000
_cell.length_b   1.000
_cell.length_c   1.000
_cell.angle_alpha   90.00
_cell.angle_beta   90.00
_cell.angle_gamma   90.00
#
_symmetry.space_group_name_H-M   'P 1'
#
loop_
_entity.id
_entity.type
_entity.pdbx_description
1 polymer ?
#
loop_
_entity_poly.entity_id
_entity_poly.type
_entity_poly.pdbx_seq_one_letter_code
_entity_poly.pdbx_strand_id
1 'polypeptide(L)' 'MKSRVLIRNPQNGRQAWFRLPFYFGKLTRLGLRGSYEEQIEIVDHEGFAYIGLGLFTVEDLEQLNRQADSY' A
#
# COMPACT_ATOMS: atom_id res chain seq x y z
N MET A 1 11.41 14.25 -1.15
CA MET A 1 10.01 14.29 -0.65
C MET A 1 9.56 12.86 -0.42
N LYS A 2 8.74 12.57 0.61
CA LYS A 2 8.34 11.18 0.92
C LYS A 2 7.10 10.80 0.10
N SER A 3 7.20 9.73 -0.70
CA SER A 3 6.09 9.22 -1.51
C SER A 3 4.96 8.65 -0.64
N ARG A 4 3.72 8.72 -1.12
CA ARG A 4 2.53 8.17 -0.47
C ARG A 4 1.64 7.46 -1.48
N VAL A 5 0.91 6.45 -1.01
CA VAL A 5 -0.06 5.69 -1.80
C VAL A 5 -1.43 5.72 -1.16
N LEU A 6 -2.48 5.82 -1.97
CA LEU A 6 -3.86 5.63 -1.54
C LEU A 6 -4.20 4.16 -1.73
N ILE A 7 -4.36 3.47 -0.60
CA ILE A 7 -4.71 2.05 -0.59
C ILE A 7 -6.17 1.90 -0.26
N ARG A 8 -6.88 1.11 -1.05
CA ARG A 8 -8.26 0.69 -0.85
C ARG A 8 -8.32 -0.80 -0.55
N ASN A 9 -9.17 -1.19 0.39
CA ASN A 9 -9.57 -2.57 0.60
C ASN A 9 -10.69 -2.90 -0.42
N PRO A 10 -10.46 -3.80 -1.38
CA PRO A 10 -11.44 -4.12 -2.42
C PRO A 10 -12.70 -4.80 -1.88
N GLN A 11 -12.62 -5.46 -0.71
CA GLN A 11 -13.74 -6.20 -0.12
C GLN A 11 -14.79 -5.30 0.54
N ASN A 12 -14.37 -4.16 1.10
CA ASN A 12 -15.26 -3.27 1.87
C ASN A 12 -15.22 -1.80 1.41
N GLY A 13 -14.40 -1.47 0.42
CA GLY A 13 -14.27 -0.13 -0.15
C GLY A 13 -13.56 0.90 0.71
N ARG A 14 -13.12 0.57 1.94
CA ARG A 14 -12.41 1.51 2.82
C ARG A 14 -11.05 1.84 2.23
N GLN A 15 -10.67 3.11 2.25
CA GLN A 15 -9.39 3.57 1.71
C GLN A 15 -8.71 4.59 2.62
N ALA A 16 -7.37 4.64 2.56
CA ALA A 16 -6.57 5.61 3.29
C ALA A 16 -5.21 5.85 2.63
N TRP A 17 -4.65 7.04 2.89
CA TRP A 17 -3.30 7.39 2.46
C TRP A 17 -2.24 6.82 3.40
N PHE A 18 -1.17 6.28 2.81
CA PHE A 18 -0.04 5.70 3.51
C PHE A 18 1.28 6.26 2.98
N ARG A 19 2.20 6.59 3.89
CA ARG A 19 3.56 7.01 3.53
C ARG A 19 4.43 5.79 3.30
N LEU A 20 5.34 5.89 2.33
CA LEU A 20 6.41 4.93 2.11
C LEU A 20 7.69 5.33 2.88
N PRO A 21 8.46 4.36 3.41
CA PRO A 21 8.10 2.95 3.55
C PRO A 21 6.90 2.75 4.50
N PHE A 22 6.05 1.81 4.15
CA PHE A 22 4.76 1.55 4.78
C PHE A 22 4.86 0.55 5.94
N TYR A 23 4.12 0.81 7.02
CA TYR A 23 4.00 -0.13 8.15
C TYR A 23 2.69 -0.91 8.09
N PHE A 24 2.78 -2.22 7.83
CA PHE A 24 1.67 -3.15 7.63
C PHE A 24 0.62 -3.15 8.73
N GLY A 25 1.01 -2.93 9.99
CA GLY A 25 0.06 -2.86 11.11
C GLY A 25 -1.03 -1.80 10.94
N LYS A 26 -0.82 -0.78 10.07
CA LYS A 26 -1.84 0.25 9.79
C LYS A 26 -2.91 -0.20 8.79
N LEU A 27 -2.76 -1.35 8.11
CA LEU A 27 -3.78 -1.92 7.22
C LEU A 27 -5.05 -2.33 7.97
N THR A 28 -4.94 -2.60 9.27
CA THR A 28 -6.08 -2.84 10.18
C THR A 28 -7.12 -1.72 10.14
N ARG A 29 -6.71 -0.48 9.83
CA ARG A 29 -7.61 0.67 9.66
C ARG A 29 -8.54 0.53 8.45
N LEU A 30 -8.15 -0.29 7.47
CA LEU A 30 -8.96 -0.65 6.30
C LEU A 30 -9.75 -1.95 6.51
N GLY A 31 -9.69 -2.55 7.69
CA GLY A 31 -10.31 -3.85 7.98
C GLY A 31 -9.56 -5.04 7.40
N LEU A 32 -8.30 -4.88 7.02
CA LEU A 32 -7.41 -5.96 6.61
C LEU A 32 -6.73 -6.57 7.85
N ARG A 33 -6.48 -7.87 7.82
CA ARG A 33 -5.85 -8.65 8.91
C ARG A 33 -4.32 -8.56 8.90
N GLY A 34 -3.74 -8.06 7.81
CA GLY A 34 -2.30 -8.00 7.60
C GLY A 34 -1.69 -9.33 7.13
N SER A 35 -2.49 -10.23 6.56
CA SER A 35 -1.98 -11.45 5.92
C SER A 35 -1.32 -11.10 4.59
N TYR A 36 -0.21 -11.74 4.26
CA TYR A 36 0.51 -11.52 2.99
C TYR A 36 -0.35 -11.79 1.75
N GLU A 37 -1.28 -12.73 1.85
CA GLU A 37 -2.20 -13.12 0.77
C GLU A 37 -3.40 -12.16 0.63
N GLU A 38 -3.61 -11.23 1.55
CA GLU A 38 -4.73 -10.28 1.43
C GLU A 38 -4.53 -9.36 0.23
N GLN A 39 -5.62 -9.19 -0.52
CA GLN A 39 -5.64 -8.27 -1.64
C GLN A 39 -5.95 -6.85 -1.19
N ILE A 40 -5.26 -5.91 -1.81
CA ILE A 40 -5.48 -4.49 -1.72
C ILE A 40 -5.51 -3.88 -3.11
N GLU A 41 -5.96 -2.64 -3.20
CA GLU A 41 -5.91 -1.87 -4.43
C GLU A 41 -5.14 -0.57 -4.19
N ILE A 42 -4.09 -0.31 -4.96
CA ILE A 42 -3.45 1.01 -5.02
C ILE A 42 -4.22 1.81 -6.06
N VAL A 43 -4.97 2.82 -5.62
CA VAL A 43 -5.84 3.61 -6.49
C VAL A 43 -5.23 4.95 -6.90
N ASP A 44 -4.24 5.44 -6.15
CA ASP A 44 -3.55 6.70 -6.42
C ASP A 44 -2.18 6.75 -5.72
N HIS A 45 -1.28 7.61 -6.18
CA HIS A 45 0.02 7.85 -5.55
C HIS A 45 0.50 9.30 -5.69
N GLU A 46 1.23 9.77 -4.67
CA GLU A 46 1.90 11.07 -4.66
C GLU A 46 3.40 10.88 -4.45
N GLY A 47 4.23 11.59 -5.22
CA GLY A 47 5.69 11.62 -5.03
C GLY A 47 6.48 11.22 -6.27
N PHE A 48 7.76 10.95 -6.08
CA PHE A 48 8.71 10.67 -7.16
C PHE A 48 8.84 9.19 -7.52
N ALA A 49 8.39 8.30 -6.62
CA ALA A 49 8.41 6.87 -6.90
C ALA A 49 7.32 6.53 -7.92
N TYR A 50 7.70 5.84 -9.00
CA TYR A 50 6.72 5.25 -9.90
C TYR A 50 6.10 4.03 -9.22
N ILE A 51 4.79 4.08 -8.98
CA ILE A 51 4.06 3.03 -8.25
C ILE A 51 2.92 2.56 -9.15
N GLY A 52 2.88 1.26 -9.42
CA GLY A 52 1.78 0.68 -10.18
C GLY A 52 0.44 0.90 -9.48
N LEU A 53 -0.59 1.21 -10.25
CA LEU A 53 -1.97 1.27 -9.80
C LEU A 53 -2.68 -0.06 -10.12
N GLY A 54 -3.64 -0.46 -9.28
CA GLY A 54 -4.42 -1.69 -9.46
C GLY A 54 -4.37 -2.61 -8.25
N LEU A 55 -4.67 -3.89 -8.48
CA LEU A 55 -4.70 -4.91 -7.44
C LEU A 55 -3.30 -5.43 -7.11
N PHE A 56 -3.02 -5.48 -5.82
CA PHE A 56 -1.77 -6.00 -5.25
C PHE A 56 -2.09 -6.93 -4.10
N THR A 57 -1.16 -7.81 -3.77
CA THR A 57 -1.14 -8.50 -2.47
C THR A 57 -0.43 -7.63 -1.42
N VAL A 58 -0.62 -7.97 -0.15
CA VAL A 58 0.17 -7.36 0.94
C VAL A 58 1.66 -7.69 0.78
N GLU A 59 2.02 -8.84 0.21
CA GLU A 59 3.42 -9.18 -0.13
C GLU A 59 4.02 -8.23 -1.18
N ASP A 60 3.28 -7.87 -2.22
CA ASP A 60 3.76 -6.94 -3.24
C ASP A 60 4.08 -5.55 -2.65
N LEU A 61 3.32 -5.10 -1.64
CA LEU A 61 3.64 -3.88 -0.90
C LEU A 61 4.98 -3.97 -0.17
N GLU A 62 5.38 -5.15 0.31
CA GLU A 62 6.66 -5.33 0.99
C GLU A 62 7.81 -5.16 0.01
N GLN A 63 7.63 -5.61 -1.24
CA GLN A 63 8.58 -5.34 -2.31
C GLN A 63 8.67 -3.84 -2.62
N LEU A 64 7.52 -3.13 -2.67
CA LEU A 64 7.49 -1.68 -2.84
C LEU A 64 8.23 -0.94 -1.71
N ASN A 65 8.08 -1.39 -0.45
CA ASN A 65 8.85 -0.83 0.66
C ASN A 65 10.36 -0.99 0.48
N ARG A 66 10.81 -2.18 0.06
CA ARG A 66 12.23 -2.45 -0.18
C ARG A 66 12.80 -1.57 -1.30
N GLN A 67 12.03 -1.32 -2.35
CA GLN A 67 12.43 -0.40 -3.42
C GLN A 67 12.49 1.05 -2.92
N ALA A 68 11.53 1.46 -2.09
CA ALA A 68 11.49 2.81 -1.54
C ALA A 68 12.62 3.11 -0.53
N ASP A 69 13.09 2.11 0.21
CA ASP A 69 14.23 2.25 1.13
C ASP A 69 15.60 2.25 0.41
N SER A 70 15.67 1.80 -0.84
CA SER A 70 16.92 1.71 -1.61
C SER A 70 17.27 2.99 -2.39
N TYR A 71 16.41 4.01 -2.38
CA TYR A 71 16.58 5.31 -3.05
C TYR A 71 16.77 6.45 -2.05
#